data_AF-A0A7R9QL23-F1
#
_entry.id   AF-A0A7R9QL23-F1
#
_cell.length_a   1.000
_cell.length_b   1.000
_cell.length_c   1.000
_cell.angle_alpha   90.00
_cell.angle_beta   90.00
_cell.angle_gamma   90.00
#
_symmetry.space_group_name_H-M   'P 1'
#
loop_
_entity.id
_entity.type
_entity.pdbx_description
1 polymer ?
#
loop_
_entity_poly.entity_id
_entity_poly.type
_entity_poly.pdbx_seq_one_letter_code
_entity_poly.pdbx_strand_id
1 'polypeptide(L)'
;MSSRQGLSSTAASVDGLPKLIVPEFNKTIDRLKVSTKPFARSGEELQNLYQIIDDFSRSDGVGAKLHSLLEHKSSQTNNWLSHDWWMNKAYLEGRDSVMIWSNPGLVFPDLKTLTRTANKEFVVQFISRLTIALFEGNLFDADVWT
;
A
#
# COMPACT_ATOMS: atom_id res chain seq x y z
N MET A 1 -23.65 40.36 2.47
CA MET A 1 -23.12 39.53 1.38
C MET A 1 -21.69 39.16 1.70
N SER A 2 -21.46 37.92 2.15
CA SER A 2 -20.13 37.30 2.13
C SER A 2 -20.37 35.82 1.96
N SER A 3 -20.28 35.36 0.72
CA SER A 3 -20.48 33.97 0.35
C SER A 3 -19.36 33.15 0.95
N ARG A 4 -19.72 32.19 1.82
CA ARG A 4 -18.84 31.09 2.20
C ARG A 4 -18.51 30.32 0.93
N GLN A 5 -17.34 30.56 0.35
CA GLN A 5 -16.74 29.59 -0.55
C GLN A 5 -16.35 28.40 0.33
N GLY A 6 -17.19 27.37 0.30
CA GLY A 6 -16.80 26.06 0.83
C GLY A 6 -15.53 25.63 0.11
N LEU A 7 -14.56 25.12 0.86
CA LEU A 7 -13.40 24.44 0.33
C LEU A 7 -13.92 23.28 -0.54
N SER A 8 -13.99 23.52 -1.84
CA SER A 8 -14.21 22.49 -2.83
C SER A 8 -12.96 21.64 -2.80
N SER A 9 -12.99 20.58 -1.99
CA SER A 9 -12.15 19.40 -2.17
C SER A 9 -12.11 19.14 -3.68
N THR A 10 -10.96 19.34 -4.30
CA THR A 10 -10.71 18.80 -5.64
C THR A 10 -10.51 17.30 -5.47
N ALA A 11 -11.58 16.61 -5.09
CA ALA A 11 -11.74 15.21 -5.38
C ALA A 11 -11.83 15.12 -6.91
N ALA A 12 -10.68 15.10 -7.59
CA ALA A 12 -10.61 14.55 -8.92
C ALA A 12 -11.35 13.21 -8.86
N SER A 13 -12.42 13.06 -9.67
CA SER A 13 -13.28 11.88 -9.62
C SER A 13 -12.41 10.63 -9.73
N VAL A 14 -12.46 9.77 -8.70
CA VAL A 14 -11.76 8.47 -8.68
C VAL A 14 -12.20 7.59 -9.86
N ASP A 15 -13.31 7.94 -10.52
CA ASP A 15 -13.88 7.32 -11.70
C ASP A 15 -12.96 7.26 -12.94
N GLY A 16 -11.80 7.94 -12.92
CA GLY A 16 -10.83 7.95 -14.02
C GLY A 16 -9.57 7.10 -13.83
N LEU A 17 -9.37 6.46 -12.67
CA LEU A 17 -8.14 5.70 -12.41
C LEU A 17 -8.15 4.31 -13.08
N PRO A 18 -7.02 3.85 -13.63
CA PRO A 18 -6.93 2.51 -14.19
C PRO A 18 -7.12 1.46 -13.10
N LYS A 19 -7.87 0.39 -13.41
CA LYS A 19 -7.99 -0.77 -12.54
C LYS A 19 -6.64 -1.45 -12.36
N LEU A 20 -6.43 -2.07 -11.20
CA LEU A 20 -5.25 -2.90 -10.96
C LEU A 20 -5.26 -4.09 -11.92
N ILE A 21 -4.26 -4.19 -12.79
CA ILE A 21 -4.13 -5.28 -13.75
C ILE A 21 -3.66 -6.57 -13.07
N VAL A 22 -4.04 -7.72 -13.64
CA VAL A 22 -3.42 -9.00 -13.31
C VAL A 22 -2.16 -9.15 -14.17
N PRO A 23 -0.96 -9.29 -13.59
CA PRO A 23 0.26 -9.48 -14.37
C PRO A 23 0.23 -10.80 -15.15
N GLU A 24 0.86 -10.85 -16.33
CA GLU A 24 0.96 -12.09 -17.11
C GLU A 24 1.54 -13.25 -16.28
N PHE A 25 0.90 -14.42 -16.38
CA PHE A 25 1.25 -15.60 -15.59
C PHE A 25 2.72 -16.01 -15.75
N ASN A 26 3.16 -16.27 -16.99
CA ASN A 26 4.52 -16.75 -17.24
C ASN A 26 5.59 -15.74 -16.79
N LYS A 27 5.37 -14.44 -17.02
CA LYS A 27 6.27 -13.38 -16.52
C LYS A 27 6.37 -13.38 -14.99
N THR A 28 5.27 -13.70 -14.30
CA THR A 28 5.23 -13.80 -12.83
C THR A 28 6.00 -15.02 -12.35
N ILE A 29 5.82 -16.17 -13.02
CA ILE A 29 6.54 -17.42 -12.74
C ILE A 29 8.05 -17.27 -12.96
N ASP A 30 8.47 -16.64 -14.07
CA ASP A 30 9.89 -16.40 -14.34
C ASP A 30 10.53 -15.50 -13.27
N ARG A 31 9.83 -14.42 -12.89
CA ARG A 31 10.27 -13.53 -11.80
C ARG A 31 10.34 -14.26 -10.47
N LEU A 32 9.38 -15.14 -10.18
CA LEU A 32 9.39 -15.94 -8.96
C LEU A 32 10.69 -16.75 -8.88
N LYS A 33 11.04 -17.52 -9.92
CA LYS A 33 12.28 -18.32 -9.96
C LYS A 33 13.53 -17.47 -9.69
N VAL A 34 13.64 -16.31 -10.36
CA VAL A 34 14.77 -15.40 -10.18
C VAL A 34 14.83 -14.85 -8.76
N SER A 35 13.68 -14.42 -8.22
CA SER A 35 13.60 -13.83 -6.88
C SER A 35 13.89 -14.84 -5.77
N THR A 36 13.63 -16.13 -5.99
CA THR A 36 13.84 -17.17 -4.99
C THR A 36 15.27 -17.70 -4.93
N LYS A 37 16.06 -17.51 -6.00
CA LYS A 37 17.46 -17.97 -6.10
C LYS A 37 18.33 -17.63 -4.88
N PRO A 38 18.34 -16.39 -4.33
CA PRO A 38 19.20 -16.05 -3.19
C PRO A 38 18.80 -16.72 -1.87
N PHE A 39 17.62 -17.32 -1.78
CA PHE A 39 17.13 -17.94 -0.54
C PHE A 39 17.43 -19.44 -0.46
N ALA A 40 17.77 -20.08 -1.58
CA ALA A 40 18.14 -21.50 -1.60
C ALA A 40 19.51 -21.71 -0.96
N ARG A 41 19.61 -22.66 -0.02
CA ARG A 41 20.83 -22.99 0.72
C ARG A 41 21.78 -23.88 -0.07
N SER A 42 21.27 -24.60 -1.07
CA SER A 42 22.04 -25.50 -1.92
C SER A 42 21.51 -25.50 -3.36
N GLY A 43 22.33 -26.01 -4.29
CA GLY A 43 21.89 -26.22 -5.67
C GLY A 43 20.74 -27.23 -5.79
N GLU A 44 20.70 -28.24 -4.92
CA GLU A 44 19.62 -29.23 -4.86
C GLU A 44 18.29 -28.60 -4.42
N GLU A 45 18.30 -27.77 -3.37
CA GLU A 45 17.11 -27.06 -2.91
C GLU A 45 16.57 -26.12 -4.00
N LEU A 46 17.46 -25.42 -4.70
CA LEU A 46 17.07 -24.56 -5.82
C LEU A 46 16.44 -25.36 -6.97
N GLN A 47 17.02 -26.51 -7.31
CA GLN A 47 16.48 -27.36 -8.38
C GLN A 47 15.11 -27.93 -8.02
N ASN A 48 14.93 -28.38 -6.78
CA ASN A 48 13.64 -28.85 -6.27
C ASN A 48 12.59 -27.74 -6.30
N LEU A 49 12.96 -26.52 -5.90
CA LEU A 49 12.08 -25.36 -5.96
C LEU A 49 11.65 -25.04 -7.40
N TYR A 50 12.59 -25.06 -8.35
CA TYR A 50 12.26 -24.82 -9.76
C TYR A 50 11.32 -25.89 -10.30
N GLN A 51 11.53 -27.16 -9.95
CA GLN A 51 10.62 -28.24 -10.34
C GLN A 51 9.20 -28.00 -9.83
N ILE A 52 9.04 -27.60 -8.56
CA ILE A 52 7.73 -27.28 -7.99
C ILE A 52 7.07 -26.10 -8.72
N ILE A 53 7.84 -25.05 -9.03
CA ILE A 53 7.33 -23.88 -9.77
C ILE A 53 6.94 -24.28 -11.19
N ASP A 54 7.71 -25.15 -11.85
CA ASP A 54 7.41 -25.68 -13.17
C ASP A 54 6.12 -26.51 -13.16
N ASP A 55 5.98 -27.45 -12.22
CA ASP A 55 4.78 -28.28 -12.08
C ASP A 55 3.53 -27.43 -11.78
N PHE A 56 3.67 -26.36 -10.98
CA PHE A 56 2.59 -25.41 -10.73
C PHE A 56 2.16 -24.65 -12.00
N SER A 57 3.12 -24.31 -12.86
CA SER A 57 2.91 -23.44 -14.04
C SER A 57 2.61 -24.18 -15.34
N ARG A 58 2.60 -25.51 -15.33
CA ARG A 58 2.15 -26.32 -16.48
C ARG A 58 0.76 -25.88 -16.95
N SER A 59 0.48 -26.08 -18.24
CA SER A 59 -0.81 -25.77 -18.85
C SER A 59 -1.99 -26.52 -18.22
N ASP A 60 -1.75 -27.74 -17.74
CA ASP A 60 -2.69 -28.56 -16.96
C ASP A 60 -2.51 -28.41 -15.44
N GLY A 61 -1.60 -27.52 -15.01
CA GLY A 61 -1.27 -27.27 -13.63
C GLY A 61 -2.29 -26.43 -12.89
N VAL A 62 -2.27 -26.50 -11.56
CA VAL A 62 -3.18 -25.71 -10.70
C VAL A 62 -2.96 -24.21 -10.84
N GLY A 63 -1.74 -23.76 -11.14
CA GLY A 63 -1.41 -22.35 -11.30
C GLY A 63 -2.13 -21.69 -12.48
N ALA A 64 -2.22 -22.39 -13.62
CA ALA A 64 -2.97 -21.91 -14.78
C ALA A 64 -4.45 -21.70 -14.44
N LYS A 65 -5.06 -22.67 -13.73
CA LYS A 65 -6.46 -22.56 -13.27
C LYS A 65 -6.66 -21.40 -12.30
N LEU A 66 -5.76 -21.23 -11.33
CA LEU A 66 -5.83 -20.13 -10.36
C LEU A 66 -5.67 -18.77 -11.04
N HIS A 67 -4.81 -18.67 -12.05
CA HIS A 67 -4.63 -17.45 -12.83
C HIS A 67 -5.91 -17.06 -13.57
N SER A 68 -6.59 -17.99 -14.25
CA SER A 68 -7.86 -17.70 -14.91
C SER A 68 -8.95 -17.28 -13.93
N LEU A 69 -8.99 -17.87 -12.72
CA LEU A 69 -9.91 -17.43 -11.67
C LEU A 69 -9.59 -16.02 -11.16
N LEU A 70 -8.29 -15.67 -11.08
CA LEU A 70 -7.83 -14.35 -10.71
C LEU A 70 -8.22 -13.29 -11.76
N GLU A 71 -8.03 -13.58 -13.05
CA GLU A 71 -8.48 -12.72 -14.15
C GLU A 71 -10.00 -12.52 -14.10
N HIS A 72 -10.75 -13.59 -13.85
CA HIS A 72 -12.20 -13.50 -13.68
C HIS A 72 -12.58 -12.58 -12.51
N LYS A 73 -11.96 -12.75 -11.33
CA LYS A 73 -12.16 -11.86 -10.17
C LYS A 73 -11.79 -10.42 -10.50
N SER A 74 -10.70 -10.18 -11.24
CA SER A 74 -10.28 -8.86 -11.68
C SER A 74 -11.29 -8.19 -12.61
N SER A 75 -11.97 -8.96 -13.46
CA SER A 75 -13.02 -8.41 -14.32
C SER A 75 -14.25 -7.92 -13.53
N GLN A 76 -14.53 -8.55 -12.39
CA GLN A 76 -15.71 -8.30 -11.56
C GLN A 76 -15.48 -7.26 -10.45
N THR A 77 -14.24 -6.81 -10.24
CA THR A 77 -13.86 -5.91 -9.14
C THR A 77 -13.17 -4.65 -9.67
N ASN A 78 -13.15 -3.58 -8.87
CA ASN A 78 -12.37 -2.38 -9.19
C ASN A 78 -10.89 -2.55 -8.79
N ASN A 79 -10.65 -3.34 -7.75
CA ASN A 79 -9.33 -3.80 -7.35
C ASN A 79 -9.48 -5.23 -6.79
N TRP A 80 -8.84 -6.20 -7.44
CA TRP A 80 -8.97 -7.61 -7.07
C TRP A 80 -8.20 -7.97 -5.79
N LEU A 81 -7.30 -7.11 -5.33
CA LEU A 81 -6.38 -7.35 -4.23
C LEU A 81 -6.76 -6.63 -2.93
N SER A 82 -7.30 -5.40 -3.01
CA SER A 82 -7.37 -4.46 -1.87
C SER A 82 -8.12 -4.98 -0.63
N HIS A 83 -9.43 -5.19 -0.71
CA HIS A 83 -10.25 -5.40 0.49
C HIS A 83 -10.24 -6.84 0.99
N ASP A 84 -10.41 -7.81 0.09
CA ASP A 84 -10.58 -9.22 0.50
C ASP A 84 -9.26 -9.88 0.91
N TRP A 85 -8.14 -9.47 0.30
CA TRP A 85 -6.87 -10.15 0.45
C TRP A 85 -5.83 -9.29 1.13
N TRP A 86 -5.47 -8.14 0.56
CA TRP A 86 -4.39 -7.31 1.11
C TRP A 86 -4.75 -6.76 2.49
N MET A 87 -5.90 -6.12 2.64
CA MET A 87 -6.32 -5.56 3.93
C MET A 87 -6.38 -6.63 5.03
N ASN A 88 -6.96 -7.78 4.71
CA ASN A 88 -7.06 -8.89 5.66
C ASN A 88 -5.69 -9.46 6.01
N LYS A 89 -4.88 -9.85 5.02
CA LYS A 89 -3.59 -10.51 5.26
C LYS A 89 -2.53 -9.58 5.84
N ALA A 90 -2.50 -8.32 5.41
CA ALA A 90 -1.49 -7.37 5.86
C ALA A 90 -1.82 -6.75 7.23
N TYR A 91 -3.10 -6.66 7.60
CA TYR A 91 -3.51 -5.93 8.82
C TYR A 91 -4.49 -6.69 9.70
N LEU A 92 -5.63 -7.16 9.16
CA LEU A 92 -6.76 -7.59 10.02
C LEU A 92 -6.63 -9.01 10.58
N GLU A 93 -5.89 -9.90 9.92
CA GLU A 93 -5.67 -11.27 10.38
C GLU A 93 -4.49 -11.41 11.35
N GLY A 94 -3.53 -10.47 11.30
CA GLY A 94 -2.38 -10.44 12.18
C GLY A 94 -2.80 -10.38 13.65
N ARG A 95 -2.14 -11.16 14.50
CA ARG A 95 -2.43 -11.24 15.95
C ARG A 95 -1.39 -10.56 16.82
N ASP A 96 -0.31 -10.07 16.21
CA ASP A 96 0.67 -9.24 16.88
C ASP A 96 0.06 -7.90 17.29
N SER A 97 0.61 -7.31 18.35
CA SER A 97 0.13 -6.02 18.84
C SER A 97 0.28 -4.96 17.75
N VAL A 98 -0.76 -4.16 17.52
CA VAL A 98 -0.66 -3.00 16.61
C VAL A 98 0.38 -1.99 17.09
N MET A 99 0.66 -1.96 18.41
CA MET A 99 1.75 -1.17 18.98
C MET A 99 3.08 -1.76 18.52
N ILE A 100 3.92 -0.93 17.89
CA ILE A 100 5.24 -1.27 17.32
C ILE A 100 5.15 -2.06 16.02
N TRP A 101 4.36 -3.14 15.94
CA TRP A 101 4.43 -4.06 14.79
C TRP A 101 3.68 -3.58 13.54
N SER A 102 2.61 -2.80 13.70
CA SER A 102 1.78 -2.37 12.56
C SER A 102 1.69 -0.86 12.42
N ASN A 103 1.63 -0.11 13.52
CA ASN A 103 1.40 1.32 13.47
C ASN A 103 2.74 2.07 13.32
N PRO A 104 3.05 2.68 12.17
CA PRO A 104 4.23 3.52 12.05
C PRO A 104 4.11 4.75 12.95
N GLY A 105 5.18 5.07 13.67
CA GLY A 105 5.26 6.26 14.51
C GLY A 105 5.79 7.46 13.72
N LEU A 106 5.26 8.66 14.03
CA LEU A 106 5.81 9.93 13.56
C LEU A 106 6.34 10.72 14.76
N VAL A 107 7.54 11.26 14.62
CA VAL A 107 8.16 12.13 15.63
C VAL A 107 8.23 13.54 15.05
N PHE A 108 7.63 14.49 15.76
CA PHE A 108 7.65 15.90 15.41
C PHE A 108 8.65 16.67 16.31
N PRO A 109 9.07 17.88 15.91
CA PRO A 109 9.89 18.74 16.76
C PRO A 109 9.27 18.94 18.15
N ASP A 110 10.12 19.11 19.16
CA ASP A 110 9.71 19.23 20.55
C ASP A 110 8.74 20.41 20.76
N LEU A 111 7.53 20.08 21.23
CA LEU A 111 6.48 21.06 21.54
C LEU A 111 6.91 22.07 22.60
N LYS A 112 7.82 21.75 23.52
CA LYS A 112 8.34 22.72 24.51
C LYS A 112 9.26 23.75 23.86
N THR A 113 10.06 23.33 22.90
CA THR A 113 10.87 24.24 22.07
C THR A 113 9.96 25.10 21.19
N LEU A 114 8.85 24.53 20.69
CA LEU A 114 7.83 25.29 19.98
C LEU A 114 7.10 26.28 20.91
N THR A 115 6.62 25.89 22.09
CA THR A 115 5.85 26.77 23.00
C THR A 115 6.67 27.76 23.83
N ARG A 116 7.96 27.46 24.11
CA ARG A 116 8.85 28.41 24.80
C ARG A 116 9.24 29.59 23.91
N THR A 117 9.16 29.42 22.59
CA THR A 117 9.46 30.45 21.59
C THR A 117 8.22 30.92 20.84
N ALA A 118 7.07 30.24 20.97
CA ALA A 118 5.88 30.52 20.16
C ALA A 118 4.61 30.81 20.96
N ASN A 119 3.89 31.81 20.46
CA ASN A 119 2.56 32.24 20.91
C ASN A 119 1.50 31.15 20.63
N LYS A 120 0.34 31.21 21.30
CA LYS A 120 -0.84 30.33 21.08
C LYS A 120 -1.20 30.19 19.60
N GLU A 121 -1.00 31.26 18.82
CA GLU A 121 -1.20 31.31 17.37
C GLU A 121 -0.37 30.27 16.61
N PHE A 122 0.88 30.01 17.02
CA PHE A 122 1.73 29.02 16.37
C PHE A 122 1.22 27.59 16.59
N VAL A 123 0.79 27.26 17.81
CA VAL A 123 0.23 25.93 18.11
C VAL A 123 -1.05 25.69 17.30
N VAL A 124 -1.90 26.70 17.20
CA VAL A 124 -3.12 26.65 16.37
C VAL A 124 -2.77 26.49 14.89
N GLN A 125 -1.78 27.24 14.38
CA GLN A 125 -1.31 27.12 13.00
C GLN A 125 -0.72 25.73 12.72
N PHE A 126 0.10 25.19 13.62
CA PHE A 126 0.67 23.85 13.47
C PHE A 126 -0.41 22.76 13.44
N ILE A 127 -1.35 22.77 14.38
CA ILE A 127 -2.45 21.80 14.41
C ILE A 127 -3.32 21.93 13.15
N SER A 128 -3.61 23.16 12.72
CA SER A 128 -4.41 23.41 11.51
C SER A 128 -3.70 22.89 10.27
N ARG A 129 -2.40 23.18 10.10
CA ARG A 129 -1.58 22.71 8.98
C ARG A 129 -1.44 21.19 8.98
N LEU A 130 -1.17 20.58 10.13
CA LEU A 130 -1.12 19.11 10.26
C LEU A 130 -2.46 18.48 9.88
N THR A 131 -3.58 19.05 10.35
CA THR A 131 -4.92 18.54 10.04
C THR A 131 -5.21 18.63 8.56
N ILE A 132 -4.98 19.80 7.94
CA ILE A 132 -5.14 20.00 6.49
C ILE A 132 -4.27 19.01 5.73
N ALA A 133 -3.01 18.86 6.13
CA ALA A 133 -2.07 18.01 5.40
C ALA A 133 -2.39 16.52 5.46
N LEU A 134 -2.97 16.07 6.58
CA LEU A 134 -3.50 14.71 6.72
C LEU A 134 -4.70 14.46 5.80
N PHE A 135 -5.59 15.45 5.63
CA PHE A 135 -6.76 15.32 4.77
C PHE A 135 -6.44 15.45 3.28
N GLU A 136 -5.42 16.25 2.93
CA GLU A 136 -4.99 16.46 1.54
C GLU A 136 -3.95 15.44 1.07
N GLY A 137 -3.35 14.68 1.98
CA GLY A 137 -2.34 13.65 1.65
C GLY A 137 -0.97 14.22 1.26
N ASN A 138 -0.72 15.50 1.55
CA ASN A 138 0.53 16.22 1.23
C ASN A 138 1.44 16.37 2.46
N LEU A 139 1.32 15.49 3.46
CA LEU A 139 2.10 15.51 4.71
C LEU A 139 3.62 15.64 4.50
N PHE A 140 4.11 15.14 3.36
CA PHE A 140 5.54 15.13 2.99
C PHE A 140 5.97 16.29 2.09
N ASP A 141 5.06 17.17 1.66
CA ASP A 141 5.41 18.36 0.89
C ASP A 141 6.06 19.41 1.80
N ALA A 142 7.22 19.90 1.39
CA ALA A 142 7.96 20.92 2.15
C ALA A 142 7.17 22.21 2.33
N ASP A 143 6.30 22.54 1.37
CA ASP A 143 5.47 23.75 1.34
C ASP A 143 4.36 23.75 2.41
N VAL A 144 4.02 22.59 2.97
CA VAL A 144 3.06 22.49 4.09
C VAL A 144 3.64 23.07 5.38
N TRP A 145 4.97 23.04 5.52
CA TRP A 145 5.68 23.33 6.76
C TRP A 145 6.41 24.68 6.75
N THR A 146 6.47 25.36 5.60
CA THR A 146 7.04 26.71 5.42
C THR A 146 5.97 27.81 5.39
#